data_AF-A0A4V3UU58-F1
#
_entry.id   AF-A0A4V3UU58-F1
#
_cell.length_a   1.000
_cell.length_b   1.000
_cell.length_c   1.000
_cell.angle_alpha   90.00
_cell.angle_beta   90.00
_cell.angle_gamma   90.00
#
_symmetry.space_group_name_H-M   'P 1'
#
loop_
_entity.id
_entity.type
_entity.pdbx_description
1 polymer ?
#
loop_
_entity_poly.entity_id
_entity_poly.type
_entity_poly.pdbx_seq_one_letter_code
_entity_poly.pdbx_strand_id
1 'polypeptide(L)'
;MSVILAWLLALSTGVLVMRVFSGRPRSPSAWLATLGHAVPLGLLACAAVVAFPGAFGWRNLPEGLWWWPVLLLPVLLLVIGLARVPETVARPGRAVIDDLVPARWALPVMAVLLLLIAVRATWLYQEAWLRPLFGWDAWLAWSAKAKAWLLGAEALPFVDGPRWLDVADGSVRTSLAHDYPELLSWLQVWMGSSAGGWHEPVINLVWPTLWLALLAGCYGQWRALSVPPLTAVAGAYVLASLPLANVHAALPGYADLWVATLFAFAVLATLRWREEGNRRQLLLAILLAALLPAIKLEGMVWTAGVLALMLWFGLRGRRLVLRTGTVLAWVAVLLGVSWWWQLPWLRQTIELFSLGQGGSVNNVLTATGAGLFTQYNWHLLWYLLPLVVIWRRRAMLANPSMVGVGLLLAGGLGLLLVLFLCTQAGRWAESFTAINRLVLHIAPLAVSFMVLLMRRRQAAPRMVGTGAA
;
A
#
# COMPACT_ATOMS: atom_id res chain seq x y z
N MET A 1 11.49 21.17 15.70
CA MET A 1 12.16 20.11 14.91
C MET A 1 12.32 20.64 13.49
N SER A 2 13.43 20.39 12.78
CA SER A 2 13.52 20.77 11.37
C SER A 2 12.83 19.73 10.47
N VAL A 3 12.23 20.16 9.36
CA VAL A 3 11.60 19.27 8.37
C VAL A 3 12.56 18.18 7.88
N ILE A 4 13.84 18.54 7.69
CA ILE A 4 14.89 17.60 7.29
C ILE A 4 15.06 16.50 8.35
N LEU A 5 15.10 16.86 9.63
CA LEU A 5 15.23 15.88 10.71
C LEU A 5 14.02 14.95 10.75
N ALA A 6 12.80 15.44 10.53
CA ALA A 6 11.60 14.61 10.50
C ALA A 6 11.64 13.55 9.39
N TRP A 7 12.08 13.95 8.18
CA TRP A 7 12.30 13.02 7.08
C TRP A 7 13.40 12.00 7.37
N LEU A 8 14.52 12.44 7.94
CA LEU A 8 15.62 11.55 8.31
C LEU A 8 15.18 10.54 9.38
N LEU A 9 14.43 10.98 10.39
CA LEU A 9 13.89 10.10 11.44
C LEU A 9 12.91 9.08 10.88
N ALA A 10 11.97 9.51 10.03
CA ALA A 10 11.04 8.60 9.36
C ALA A 10 11.82 7.57 8.51
N LEU A 11 12.70 8.03 7.62
CA LEU A 11 13.48 7.14 6.77
C LEU A 11 14.33 6.16 7.57
N SER A 12 15.03 6.64 8.61
CA SER A 12 15.87 5.80 9.48
C SER A 12 15.04 4.75 10.21
N THR A 13 13.89 5.15 10.75
CA THR A 13 12.93 4.24 11.40
C THR A 13 12.47 3.16 10.43
N GLY A 14 12.08 3.54 9.22
CA GLY A 14 11.68 2.59 8.18
C GLY A 14 12.81 1.65 7.74
N VAL A 15 14.04 2.15 7.61
CA VAL A 15 15.21 1.33 7.28
C VAL A 15 15.50 0.33 8.40
N LEU A 16 15.38 0.73 9.67
CA LEU A 16 15.53 -0.16 10.82
C LEU A 16 14.46 -1.25 10.83
N VAL A 17 13.19 -0.89 10.63
CA VAL A 17 12.09 -1.85 10.46
C VAL A 17 12.41 -2.83 9.32
N MET A 18 12.85 -2.32 8.17
CA MET A 18 13.24 -3.17 7.05
C MET A 18 14.45 -4.06 7.35
N ARG A 19 15.42 -3.62 8.14
CA ARG A 19 16.54 -4.48 8.57
C ARG A 19 16.06 -5.64 9.46
N VAL A 20 15.10 -5.38 10.34
CA VAL A 20 14.48 -6.43 11.18
C VAL A 20 13.77 -7.46 10.29
N PHE A 21 12.94 -7.02 9.34
CA PHE A 21 12.11 -7.90 8.52
C PHE A 21 12.73 -8.40 7.20
N SER A 22 13.86 -7.83 6.76
CA SER A 22 14.49 -8.20 5.48
C SER A 22 16.00 -8.44 5.59
N GLY A 23 16.61 -8.12 6.73
CA GLY A 23 18.07 -8.17 6.91
C GLY A 23 18.78 -6.98 6.27
N ARG A 24 20.12 -7.02 6.28
CA ARG A 24 20.94 -5.98 5.65
C ARG A 24 20.87 -6.10 4.13
N PRO A 25 20.54 -5.04 3.38
CA PRO A 25 20.59 -5.06 1.92
C PRO A 25 22.02 -5.29 1.43
N ARG A 26 22.19 -6.20 0.47
CA ARG A 26 23.49 -6.61 -0.08
C ARG A 26 23.71 -6.22 -1.54
N SER A 27 22.69 -5.72 -2.22
CA SER A 27 22.73 -5.30 -3.63
C SER A 27 21.99 -3.97 -3.83
N PRO A 28 22.24 -3.24 -4.93
CA PRO A 28 21.51 -2.00 -5.24
C PRO A 28 19.99 -2.20 -5.33
N SER A 29 19.55 -3.33 -5.90
CA SER A 29 18.12 -3.70 -5.98
C SER A 29 17.52 -3.93 -4.58
N ALA A 30 18.27 -4.60 -3.69
CA ALA A 30 17.86 -4.77 -2.29
C ALA A 30 17.79 -3.44 -1.53
N TRP A 31 18.68 -2.50 -1.83
CA TRP A 31 18.59 -1.13 -1.30
C TRP A 31 17.35 -0.40 -1.80
N LEU A 32 17.01 -0.49 -3.08
CA LEU A 32 15.77 0.10 -3.61
C LEU A 32 14.51 -0.53 -2.99
N ALA A 33 14.49 -1.86 -2.81
CA ALA A 33 13.41 -2.53 -2.07
C ALA A 33 13.31 -1.98 -0.64
N THR A 34 14.46 -1.87 0.05
CA THR A 34 14.54 -1.38 1.43
C THR A 34 14.04 0.06 1.54
N LEU A 35 14.57 0.97 0.73
CA LEU A 35 14.19 2.39 0.75
C LEU A 35 12.72 2.58 0.35
N GLY A 36 12.24 1.85 -0.65
CA GLY A 36 10.85 1.89 -1.07
C GLY A 36 9.86 1.48 0.02
N HIS A 37 10.20 0.49 0.85
CA HIS A 37 9.36 0.11 2.00
C HIS A 37 9.60 1.00 3.22
N ALA A 38 10.83 1.47 3.40
CA ALA A 38 11.21 2.30 4.54
C ALA A 38 10.44 3.62 4.58
N VAL A 39 10.21 4.27 3.44
CA VAL A 39 9.46 5.54 3.40
C VAL A 39 8.06 5.40 4.03
N PRO A 40 7.15 4.54 3.52
CA PRO A 40 5.83 4.41 4.12
C PRO A 40 5.87 3.84 5.54
N LEU A 41 6.68 2.81 5.80
CA LEU A 41 6.76 2.21 7.15
C LEU A 41 7.27 3.20 8.20
N GLY A 42 8.27 4.00 7.83
CA GLY A 42 8.87 5.01 8.69
C GLY A 42 7.92 6.16 9.00
N LEU A 43 7.27 6.71 7.97
CA LEU A 43 6.30 7.79 8.15
C LEU A 43 5.10 7.34 9.00
N LEU A 44 4.58 6.13 8.76
CA LEU A 44 3.45 5.58 9.51
C LEU A 44 3.85 5.21 10.95
N ALA A 45 5.08 4.73 11.18
CA ALA A 45 5.58 4.51 12.52
C ALA A 45 5.68 5.83 13.30
N CYS A 46 6.24 6.89 12.70
CA CYS A 46 6.26 8.22 13.31
C CYS A 46 4.85 8.74 13.58
N ALA A 47 3.91 8.56 12.65
CA ALA A 47 2.51 8.93 12.84
C ALA A 47 1.88 8.19 14.02
N ALA A 48 2.09 6.88 14.14
CA ALA A 48 1.59 6.09 15.27
C ALA A 48 2.18 6.53 16.61
N VAL A 49 3.46 6.94 16.64
CA VAL A 49 4.08 7.51 17.84
C VAL A 49 3.45 8.82 18.24
N VAL A 50 3.14 9.71 17.29
CA VAL A 50 2.46 10.98 17.57
C VAL A 50 1.01 10.75 18.04
N ALA A 51 0.34 9.74 17.48
CA ALA A 51 -1.03 9.39 17.86
C ALA A 51 -1.14 8.96 19.33
N PHE A 52 -0.13 8.26 19.86
CA PHE A 52 -0.19 7.67 21.20
C PHE A 52 -0.34 8.71 22.33
N PRO A 53 0.48 9.78 22.43
CA PRO A 53 0.25 10.87 23.38
C PRO A 53 -0.99 11.71 23.07
N GLY A 54 -1.40 11.79 21.79
CA GLY A 54 -2.65 12.44 21.39
C GLY A 54 -3.87 11.88 22.11
N ALA A 55 -3.92 10.57 22.32
CA ALA A 55 -5.00 9.90 23.04
C ALA A 55 -5.08 10.28 24.53
N PHE A 56 -4.02 10.86 25.12
CA PHE A 56 -3.95 11.24 26.54
C PHE A 56 -4.06 12.75 26.78
N GLY A 57 -4.31 13.54 25.73
CA GLY A 57 -4.46 15.01 25.82
C GLY A 57 -3.10 15.73 25.91
N TRP A 58 -2.77 16.50 24.87
CA TRP A 58 -1.49 17.21 24.77
C TRP A 58 -1.25 18.26 25.87
N ARG A 59 -2.31 18.77 26.51
CA ARG A 59 -2.23 19.81 27.55
C ARG A 59 -1.46 19.40 28.81
N ASN A 60 -1.31 18.10 29.06
CA ASN A 60 -0.66 17.60 30.28
C ASN A 60 0.83 17.28 30.08
N LEU A 61 1.36 17.38 28.86
CA LEU A 61 2.78 17.18 28.61
C LEU A 61 3.52 18.52 28.82
N PRO A 62 4.56 18.55 29.67
CA PRO A 62 5.37 19.76 29.86
C PRO A 62 5.87 20.29 28.52
N GLU A 63 5.95 21.61 28.38
CA GLU A 63 6.56 22.25 27.21
C GLU A 63 7.96 21.66 26.97
N GLY A 64 8.18 21.09 25.78
CA GLY A 64 9.42 20.38 25.45
C GLY A 64 9.43 18.88 25.74
N LEU A 65 8.35 18.24 26.22
CA LEU A 65 8.21 16.78 26.27
C LEU A 65 7.36 16.20 25.12
N TRP A 66 7.07 16.95 24.06
CA TRP A 66 6.34 16.42 22.91
C TRP A 66 7.22 15.62 21.93
N TRP A 67 8.55 15.72 22.05
CA TRP A 67 9.52 15.07 21.16
C TRP A 67 10.23 13.84 21.77
N TRP A 68 10.07 13.52 23.06
CA TRP A 68 10.76 12.36 23.65
C TRP A 68 10.25 11.00 23.13
N PRO A 69 8.94 10.76 22.84
CA PRO A 69 8.51 9.49 22.24
C PRO A 69 9.06 9.33 20.81
N VAL A 70 9.20 10.46 20.11
CA VAL A 70 9.76 10.60 18.76
C VAL A 70 11.25 10.26 18.73
N LEU A 71 12.01 10.55 19.78
CA LEU A 71 13.42 10.16 19.89
C LEU A 71 13.59 8.75 20.47
N LEU A 72 12.72 8.32 21.39
CA LEU A 72 12.80 6.99 22.00
C LEU A 72 12.51 5.86 21.02
N LEU A 73 11.53 5.99 20.10
CA LEU A 73 11.22 4.88 19.19
C LEU A 73 12.39 4.56 18.22
N PRO A 74 13.00 5.53 17.52
CA PRO A 74 14.18 5.28 16.68
C PRO A 74 15.36 4.79 17.50
N VAL A 75 15.57 5.30 18.72
CA VAL A 75 16.64 4.83 19.61
C VAL A 75 16.39 3.39 20.09
N LEU A 76 15.16 3.04 20.46
CA LEU A 76 14.78 1.68 20.86
C LEU A 76 14.90 0.71 19.69
N LEU A 77 14.44 1.10 18.49
CA LEU A 77 14.59 0.32 17.27
C LEU A 77 16.05 0.22 16.81
N LEU A 78 16.87 1.25 17.04
CA LEU A 78 18.31 1.25 16.80
C LEU A 78 18.99 0.29 17.78
N VAL A 79 18.66 0.32 19.07
CA VAL A 79 19.18 -0.60 20.08
C VAL A 79 18.77 -2.05 19.75
N ILE A 80 17.51 -2.30 19.39
CA ILE A 80 17.03 -3.65 19.01
C ILE A 80 17.70 -4.11 17.69
N GLY A 81 17.79 -3.21 16.71
CA GLY A 81 18.36 -3.48 15.39
C GLY A 81 19.88 -3.69 15.41
N LEU A 82 20.60 -3.03 16.31
CA LEU A 82 22.03 -3.22 16.54
C LEU A 82 22.31 -4.42 17.45
N ALA A 83 21.47 -4.69 18.45
CA ALA A 83 21.76 -5.70 19.46
C ALA A 83 21.46 -7.14 19.01
N ARG A 84 20.50 -7.39 18.10
CA ARG A 84 19.98 -8.77 17.91
C ARG A 84 19.43 -9.11 16.53
N VAL A 85 20.14 -8.80 15.45
CA VAL A 85 19.92 -9.54 14.20
C VAL A 85 21.12 -10.44 13.97
N PRO A 86 21.17 -11.64 14.60
CA PRO A 86 22.13 -12.64 14.17
C PRO A 86 21.97 -12.78 12.66
N GLU A 87 23.10 -12.76 11.95
CA GLU A 87 23.19 -13.17 10.56
C GLU A 87 22.88 -14.67 10.51
N THR A 88 21.65 -15.06 10.84
CA THR A 88 21.12 -16.35 10.44
C THR A 88 21.04 -16.25 8.93
N VAL A 89 22.12 -16.69 8.30
CA VAL A 89 22.34 -16.82 6.89
C VAL A 89 21.10 -17.51 6.33
N ALA A 90 20.15 -16.74 5.82
CA ALA A 90 19.27 -17.25 4.79
C ALA A 90 20.23 -17.67 3.69
N ARG A 91 20.48 -18.99 3.59
CA ARG A 91 21.26 -19.55 2.50
C ARG A 91 20.71 -18.93 1.22
N PRO A 92 21.54 -18.28 0.39
CA PRO A 92 21.07 -17.65 -0.83
C PRO A 92 20.62 -18.77 -1.77
N GLY A 93 19.35 -19.15 -1.65
CA GLY A 93 18.63 -19.82 -2.72
C GLY A 93 18.47 -18.81 -3.84
N ARG A 94 19.50 -18.70 -4.68
CA ARG A 94 19.61 -17.88 -5.91
C ARG A 94 19.93 -16.39 -5.71
N ALA A 95 21.17 -16.11 -5.35
CA ALA A 95 21.88 -14.87 -5.71
C ALA A 95 22.20 -14.76 -7.23
N VAL A 96 21.70 -15.67 -8.08
CA VAL A 96 22.19 -15.88 -9.46
C VAL A 96 21.73 -14.81 -10.47
N ILE A 97 20.86 -13.86 -10.10
CA ILE A 97 20.22 -12.94 -11.07
C ILE A 97 20.47 -11.45 -10.81
N ASP A 98 20.98 -11.06 -9.64
CA ASP A 98 21.47 -9.68 -9.46
C ASP A 98 22.66 -9.39 -10.40
N ASP A 99 23.36 -10.43 -10.87
CA ASP A 99 24.45 -10.37 -11.86
C ASP A 99 24.00 -10.40 -13.33
N LEU A 100 22.69 -10.34 -13.64
CA LEU A 100 22.26 -10.19 -15.03
C LEU A 100 22.62 -8.79 -15.52
N VAL A 101 23.85 -8.66 -16.06
CA VAL A 101 24.29 -7.46 -16.76
C VAL A 101 23.33 -7.23 -17.93
N PRO A 102 22.67 -6.05 -18.01
CA PRO A 102 21.82 -5.73 -19.13
C PRO A 102 22.64 -5.83 -20.43
N ALA A 103 22.02 -6.32 -21.50
CA ALA A 103 22.63 -6.21 -22.81
C ALA A 103 22.94 -4.73 -23.10
N ARG A 104 24.05 -4.42 -23.80
CA ARG A 104 24.47 -3.04 -24.03
C ARG A 104 23.39 -2.17 -24.68
N TRP A 105 22.55 -2.75 -25.56
CA TRP A 105 21.41 -2.07 -26.18
C TRP A 105 20.29 -1.71 -25.19
N ALA A 106 20.17 -2.45 -24.09
CA ALA A 106 19.14 -2.20 -23.07
C ALA A 106 19.49 -1.00 -22.18
N LEU A 107 20.77 -0.65 -22.06
CA LEU A 107 21.23 0.48 -21.26
C LEU A 107 20.63 1.83 -21.71
N PRO A 108 20.71 2.23 -23.00
CA PRO A 108 20.09 3.49 -23.45
C PRO A 108 18.57 3.47 -23.26
N VAL A 109 17.89 2.34 -23.51
CA VAL A 109 16.45 2.22 -23.27
C VAL A 109 16.12 2.42 -21.79
N MET A 110 16.84 1.75 -20.89
CA MET A 110 16.67 1.93 -19.44
C MET A 110 16.94 3.37 -19.01
N ALA A 111 17.98 4.02 -19.56
CA ALA A 111 18.31 5.41 -19.26
C ALA A 111 17.18 6.35 -19.68
N VAL A 112 16.61 6.17 -20.88
CA VAL A 112 15.45 6.96 -21.34
C VAL A 112 14.24 6.76 -20.43
N LEU A 113 13.92 5.51 -20.07
CA LEU A 113 12.79 5.22 -19.18
C LEU A 113 12.98 5.86 -17.79
N LEU A 114 14.19 5.80 -17.23
CA LEU A 114 14.52 6.42 -15.95
C LEU A 114 14.47 7.95 -16.04
N LEU A 115 14.94 8.54 -17.15
CA LEU A 115 14.83 9.97 -17.40
C LEU A 115 13.37 10.42 -17.45
N LEU A 116 12.49 9.68 -18.13
CA LEU A 116 11.06 9.98 -18.17
C LEU A 116 10.41 9.90 -16.78
N ILE A 117 10.79 8.91 -15.97
CA ILE A 117 10.35 8.82 -14.56
C ILE A 117 10.85 10.03 -13.78
N ALA A 118 12.11 10.42 -13.93
CA ALA A 118 12.69 11.57 -13.22
C ALA A 118 12.01 12.89 -13.62
N VAL A 119 11.78 13.13 -14.91
CA VAL A 119 11.03 14.30 -15.40
C VAL A 119 9.61 14.31 -14.81
N ARG A 120 8.93 13.16 -14.82
CA ARG A 120 7.59 13.07 -14.23
C ARG A 120 7.61 13.34 -12.73
N ALA A 121 8.58 12.78 -12.00
CA ALA A 121 8.75 13.02 -10.58
C ALA A 121 8.90 14.53 -10.30
N THR A 122 9.77 15.22 -11.03
CA THR A 122 9.96 16.67 -10.89
C THR A 122 8.65 17.44 -11.02
N TRP A 123 7.82 17.12 -12.01
CA TRP A 123 6.50 17.74 -12.15
C TRP A 123 5.56 17.42 -11.00
N LEU A 124 5.51 16.16 -10.54
CA LEU A 124 4.66 15.78 -9.39
C LEU A 124 5.08 16.52 -8.11
N TYR A 125 6.39 16.67 -7.88
CA TYR A 125 6.92 17.44 -6.77
C TYR A 125 6.57 18.93 -6.89
N GLN A 126 6.70 19.51 -8.09
CA GLN A 126 6.30 20.90 -8.34
C GLN A 126 4.81 21.11 -8.07
N GLU A 127 3.94 20.22 -8.55
CA GLU A 127 2.50 20.31 -8.34
C GLU A 127 2.14 20.21 -6.84
N ALA A 128 2.72 19.25 -6.13
CA ALA A 128 2.50 19.08 -4.69
C ALA A 128 3.06 20.26 -3.85
N TRP A 129 4.16 20.87 -4.31
CA TRP A 129 4.80 22.00 -3.62
C TRP A 129 4.07 23.33 -3.86
N LEU A 130 3.61 23.57 -5.08
CA LEU A 130 3.06 24.86 -5.49
C LEU A 130 1.55 24.99 -5.22
N ARG A 131 0.83 23.88 -5.05
CA ARG A 131 -0.61 23.91 -4.82
C ARG A 131 -0.99 23.72 -3.35
N PRO A 132 -2.02 24.45 -2.87
CA PRO A 132 -2.63 24.14 -1.58
C PRO A 132 -3.32 22.77 -1.62
N LEU A 133 -3.69 22.25 -0.46
CA LEU A 133 -4.51 21.04 -0.40
C LEU A 133 -5.96 21.39 -0.76
N PHE A 134 -6.44 20.90 -1.92
CA PHE A 134 -7.81 21.16 -2.39
C PHE A 134 -8.60 19.91 -2.79
N GLY A 135 -8.02 18.70 -2.68
CA GLY A 135 -8.76 17.47 -2.87
C GLY A 135 -9.87 17.35 -1.82
N TRP A 136 -11.14 17.39 -2.23
CA TRP A 136 -12.27 17.47 -1.29
C TRP A 136 -12.29 16.30 -0.30
N ASP A 137 -12.01 15.08 -0.78
CA ASP A 137 -12.02 13.87 0.03
C ASP A 137 -10.82 13.83 0.98
N ALA A 138 -9.64 14.22 0.48
CA ALA A 138 -8.43 14.39 1.26
C ALA A 138 -8.61 15.38 2.43
N TRP A 139 -9.28 16.50 2.14
CA TRP A 139 -9.61 17.52 3.12
C TRP A 139 -10.61 17.00 4.15
N LEU A 140 -11.72 16.43 3.70
CA LEU A 140 -12.83 15.96 4.53
C LEU A 140 -12.45 14.83 5.49
N ALA A 141 -11.72 13.83 5.00
CA ALA A 141 -11.44 12.61 5.75
C ALA A 141 -10.23 12.72 6.67
N TRP A 142 -9.13 13.35 6.22
CA TRP A 142 -7.86 13.32 6.96
C TRP A 142 -7.33 14.70 7.34
N SER A 143 -7.29 15.62 6.38
CA SER A 143 -6.50 16.85 6.54
C SER A 143 -7.18 17.87 7.44
N ALA A 144 -8.52 17.94 7.42
CA ALA A 144 -9.28 18.77 8.35
C ALA A 144 -9.05 18.35 9.80
N LYS A 145 -9.07 17.03 10.10
CA LYS A 145 -8.74 16.49 11.44
C LYS A 145 -7.32 16.85 11.86
N ALA A 146 -6.34 16.63 10.98
CA ALA A 146 -4.94 16.92 11.27
C ALA A 146 -4.70 18.42 11.56
N LYS A 147 -5.26 19.30 10.72
CA LYS A 147 -5.17 20.75 10.88
C LYS A 147 -5.86 21.21 12.17
N ALA A 148 -7.03 20.64 12.43
CA ALA A 148 -7.80 20.85 13.66
C ALA A 148 -6.98 20.55 14.92
N TRP A 149 -6.31 19.40 14.96
CA TRP A 149 -5.51 18.98 16.10
C TRP A 149 -4.23 19.79 16.25
N LEU A 150 -3.50 20.01 15.14
CA LEU A 150 -2.25 20.75 15.17
C LEU A 150 -2.44 22.20 15.61
N LEU A 151 -3.42 22.91 15.03
CA LEU A 151 -3.67 24.32 15.35
C LEU A 151 -4.40 24.50 16.68
N GLY A 152 -5.23 23.53 17.08
CA GLY A 152 -5.93 23.55 18.36
C GLY A 152 -5.07 23.12 19.55
N ALA A 153 -3.85 22.62 19.30
CA ALA A 153 -2.99 21.99 20.30
C ALA A 153 -3.71 20.90 21.13
N GLU A 154 -4.72 20.26 20.53
CA GLU A 154 -5.56 19.27 21.21
C GLU A 154 -6.17 18.28 20.22
N ALA A 155 -6.07 16.99 20.57
CA ALA A 155 -6.54 15.87 19.78
C ALA A 155 -8.02 15.56 20.03
N LEU A 156 -8.91 16.55 19.89
CA LEU A 156 -10.33 16.35 20.16
C LEU A 156 -10.93 15.28 19.23
N PRO A 157 -11.78 14.38 19.77
CA PRO A 157 -12.41 13.34 18.98
C PRO A 157 -13.39 13.93 17.96
N PHE A 158 -13.47 13.28 16.79
CA PHE A 158 -14.47 13.58 15.77
C PHE A 158 -15.66 12.63 15.94
N VAL A 159 -16.87 13.18 15.98
CA VAL A 159 -18.14 12.45 16.11
C VAL A 159 -19.10 12.78 14.98
N ASP A 160 -20.19 12.03 14.88
CA ASP A 160 -21.27 12.33 13.93
C ASP A 160 -21.97 13.67 14.24
N GLY A 161 -22.77 14.14 13.28
CA GLY A 161 -23.47 15.42 13.37
C GLY A 161 -24.43 15.51 14.58
N PRO A 162 -25.32 14.53 14.79
CA PRO A 162 -26.24 14.54 15.93
C PRO A 162 -25.52 14.63 17.28
N ARG A 163 -24.50 13.80 17.51
CA ARG A 163 -23.75 13.82 18.77
C ARG A 163 -22.98 15.12 18.98
N TRP A 164 -22.48 15.74 17.91
CA TRP A 164 -21.83 17.05 17.99
C TRP A 164 -22.82 18.15 18.40
N LEU A 165 -24.07 18.10 17.92
CA LEU A 165 -25.13 19.05 18.33
C LEU A 165 -25.58 18.85 19.79
N ASP A 166 -25.50 17.61 20.28
CA ASP A 166 -25.87 17.28 21.67
C ASP A 166 -24.80 17.69 22.70
N VAL A 167 -23.55 17.92 22.27
CA VAL A 167 -22.41 18.22 23.16
C VAL A 167 -22.02 19.70 23.03
N ALA A 168 -22.47 20.52 24.00
CA ALA A 168 -22.28 21.98 23.97
C ALA A 168 -20.95 22.49 24.55
N ASP A 169 -20.16 21.64 25.21
CA ASP A 169 -18.94 22.03 25.94
C ASP A 169 -17.69 22.22 25.05
N GLY A 170 -17.81 21.97 23.74
CA GLY A 170 -16.71 22.07 22.79
C GLY A 170 -15.69 20.93 22.88
N SER A 171 -15.98 19.85 23.62
CA SER A 171 -15.08 18.70 23.80
C SER A 171 -15.00 17.77 22.58
N VAL A 172 -15.82 17.99 21.55
CA VAL A 172 -15.87 17.15 20.34
C VAL A 172 -15.94 18.01 19.08
N ARG A 173 -15.50 17.44 17.95
CA ARG A 173 -15.62 18.03 16.61
C ARG A 173 -16.44 17.12 15.71
N THR A 174 -16.84 17.60 14.53
CA THR A 174 -17.61 16.78 13.57
C THR A 174 -16.97 16.76 12.18
N SER A 175 -17.17 15.64 11.47
CA SER A 175 -16.84 15.46 10.06
C SER A 175 -17.75 14.36 9.49
N LEU A 176 -18.04 14.43 8.18
CA LEU A 176 -18.74 13.36 7.48
C LEU A 176 -17.96 12.03 7.51
N ALA A 177 -16.63 12.10 7.64
CA ALA A 177 -15.74 10.95 7.75
C ALA A 177 -15.19 10.81 9.19
N HIS A 178 -16.05 11.04 10.19
CA HIS A 178 -15.67 10.95 11.61
C HIS A 178 -15.13 9.57 11.98
N ASP A 179 -15.70 8.50 11.41
CA ASP A 179 -15.36 7.09 11.65
C ASP A 179 -14.15 6.58 10.84
N TYR A 180 -13.58 7.41 9.95
CA TYR A 180 -12.41 7.02 9.17
C TYR A 180 -11.15 6.89 10.04
N PRO A 181 -10.28 5.90 9.74
CA PRO A 181 -9.00 5.73 10.42
C PRO A 181 -8.12 6.98 10.38
N GLU A 182 -7.49 7.28 11.50
CA GLU A 182 -6.84 8.56 11.75
C GLU A 182 -5.32 8.55 11.51
N LEU A 183 -4.72 7.40 11.19
CA LEU A 183 -3.25 7.28 11.10
C LEU A 183 -2.65 8.24 10.06
N LEU A 184 -3.35 8.47 8.94
CA LEU A 184 -2.92 9.46 7.95
C LEU A 184 -3.07 10.91 8.43
N SER A 185 -4.07 11.21 9.25
CA SER A 185 -4.19 12.53 9.90
C SER A 185 -2.99 12.75 10.84
N TRP A 186 -2.61 11.73 11.61
CA TRP A 186 -1.44 11.78 12.48
C TRP A 186 -0.13 11.94 11.73
N LEU A 187 -0.01 11.36 10.54
CA LEU A 187 1.12 11.59 9.65
C LEU A 187 1.21 13.06 9.21
N GLN A 188 0.08 13.70 8.90
CA GLN A 188 0.06 15.12 8.56
C GLN A 188 0.41 15.99 9.78
N VAL A 189 -0.05 15.63 10.99
CA VAL A 189 0.37 16.28 12.24
C VAL A 189 1.88 16.16 12.45
N TRP A 190 2.47 14.99 12.22
CA TRP A 190 3.93 14.78 12.29
C TRP A 190 4.68 15.75 11.39
N MET A 191 4.28 15.83 10.11
CA MET A 191 4.91 16.72 9.14
C MET A 191 4.68 18.19 9.46
N GLY A 192 3.47 18.61 9.84
CA GLY A 192 3.17 19.98 10.24
C GLY A 192 3.94 20.39 11.49
N SER A 193 4.02 19.54 12.51
CA SER A 193 4.81 19.80 13.73
C SER A 193 6.30 20.00 13.41
N SER A 194 6.83 19.28 12.41
CA SER A 194 8.21 19.47 11.94
C SER A 194 8.45 20.75 11.15
N ALA A 195 7.40 21.36 10.61
CA ALA A 195 7.47 22.65 9.94
C ALA A 195 7.27 23.83 10.91
N GLY A 196 7.02 23.56 12.20
CA GLY A 196 6.68 24.58 13.19
C GLY A 196 5.23 25.08 13.09
N GLY A 197 4.37 24.41 12.32
CA GLY A 197 2.98 24.82 12.09
C GLY A 197 2.38 24.17 10.84
N TRP A 198 1.13 24.55 10.51
CA TRP A 198 0.47 24.02 9.33
C TRP A 198 1.04 24.64 8.04
N HIS A 199 1.98 23.94 7.39
CA HIS A 199 2.56 24.35 6.12
C HIS A 199 2.25 23.33 5.02
N GLU A 200 1.17 23.58 4.26
CA GLU A 200 0.61 22.62 3.29
C GLU A 200 1.65 22.06 2.30
N PRO A 201 2.48 22.87 1.62
CA PRO A 201 3.50 22.34 0.71
C PRO A 201 4.41 21.27 1.33
N VAL A 202 4.81 21.42 2.61
CA VAL A 202 5.73 20.48 3.26
C VAL A 202 5.02 19.16 3.57
N ILE A 203 3.77 19.22 4.03
CA ILE A 203 2.93 18.05 4.29
C ILE A 203 2.64 17.30 2.97
N ASN A 204 2.36 18.07 1.91
CA ASN A 204 2.02 17.59 0.58
C ASN A 204 3.13 16.77 -0.08
N LEU A 205 4.40 17.10 0.18
CA LEU A 205 5.57 16.37 -0.35
C LEU A 205 5.60 14.88 0.00
N VAL A 206 4.81 14.44 0.98
CA VAL A 206 4.73 13.03 1.36
C VAL A 206 4.18 12.16 0.22
N TRP A 207 3.20 12.63 -0.55
CA TRP A 207 2.56 11.85 -1.61
C TRP A 207 3.43 11.57 -2.84
N PRO A 208 4.13 12.55 -3.45
CA PRO A 208 5.07 12.25 -4.53
C PRO A 208 6.25 11.41 -4.04
N THR A 209 6.66 11.56 -2.77
CA THR A 209 7.70 10.71 -2.17
C THR A 209 7.22 9.27 -1.98
N LEU A 210 5.97 9.06 -1.57
CA LEU A 210 5.34 7.75 -1.53
C LEU A 210 5.25 7.11 -2.92
N TRP A 211 4.93 7.88 -3.95
CA TRP A 211 4.92 7.39 -5.33
C TRP A 211 6.30 6.91 -5.76
N LEU A 212 7.37 7.67 -5.51
CA LEU A 212 8.75 7.21 -5.77
C LEU A 212 9.09 5.96 -4.96
N ALA A 213 8.66 5.89 -3.70
CA ALA A 213 8.86 4.75 -2.84
C ALA A 213 8.17 3.49 -3.38
N LEU A 214 6.93 3.62 -3.88
CA LEU A 214 6.20 2.56 -4.59
C LEU A 214 7.00 2.03 -5.79
N LEU A 215 7.53 2.93 -6.63
CA LEU A 215 8.34 2.54 -7.80
C LEU A 215 9.62 1.81 -7.40
N ALA A 216 10.39 2.38 -6.47
CA ALA A 216 11.65 1.80 -5.99
C ALA A 216 11.43 0.45 -5.29
N GLY A 217 10.39 0.37 -4.44
CA GLY A 217 10.01 -0.83 -3.72
C GLY A 217 9.58 -1.95 -4.66
N CYS A 218 8.69 -1.66 -5.62
CA CYS A 218 8.28 -2.62 -6.64
C CYS A 218 9.47 -3.08 -7.49
N TYR A 219 10.29 -2.14 -8.00
CA TYR A 219 11.50 -2.49 -8.76
C TYR A 219 12.41 -3.44 -7.98
N GLY A 220 12.73 -3.11 -6.72
CA GLY A 220 13.59 -3.93 -5.89
C GLY A 220 13.00 -5.31 -5.60
N GLN A 221 11.69 -5.40 -5.30
CA GLN A 221 11.02 -6.68 -5.08
C GLN A 221 10.93 -7.53 -6.35
N TRP A 222 10.71 -6.93 -7.52
CA TRP A 222 10.73 -7.64 -8.80
C TRP A 222 12.11 -8.21 -9.11
N ARG A 223 13.17 -7.43 -8.87
CA ARG A 223 14.56 -7.90 -9.02
C ARG A 223 14.86 -9.08 -8.09
N ALA A 224 14.43 -9.01 -6.83
CA ALA A 224 14.52 -10.13 -5.89
C ALA A 224 13.76 -11.38 -6.39
N LEU A 225 12.57 -11.16 -6.96
CA LEU A 225 11.76 -12.20 -7.64
C LEU A 225 12.26 -12.57 -9.05
N SER A 226 13.54 -12.29 -9.33
CA SER A 226 14.28 -12.73 -10.51
C SER A 226 13.78 -12.14 -11.85
N VAL A 227 13.12 -10.98 -11.83
CA VAL A 227 12.75 -10.23 -13.03
C VAL A 227 13.99 -9.52 -13.60
N PRO A 228 14.34 -9.66 -14.89
CA PRO A 228 15.51 -8.99 -15.47
C PRO A 228 15.48 -7.46 -15.35
N PRO A 229 16.63 -6.76 -15.31
CA PRO A 229 16.69 -5.31 -15.07
C PRO A 229 15.83 -4.48 -16.03
N LEU A 230 15.92 -4.73 -17.34
CA LEU A 230 15.13 -4.01 -18.34
C LEU A 230 13.62 -4.18 -18.10
N THR A 231 13.17 -5.42 -17.82
CA THR A 231 11.75 -5.70 -17.55
C THR A 231 11.29 -5.02 -16.26
N ALA A 232 12.14 -4.98 -15.23
CA ALA A 232 11.84 -4.28 -13.99
C ALA A 232 11.77 -2.76 -14.17
N VAL A 233 12.70 -2.15 -14.93
CA VAL A 233 12.64 -0.70 -15.27
C VAL A 233 11.43 -0.39 -16.13
N ALA A 234 11.13 -1.20 -17.14
CA ALA A 234 9.93 -1.05 -17.96
C ALA A 234 8.65 -1.16 -17.12
N GLY A 235 8.60 -2.11 -16.18
CA GLY A 235 7.52 -2.22 -15.21
C GLY A 235 7.38 -0.98 -14.32
N ALA A 236 8.50 -0.42 -13.86
CA ALA A 236 8.50 0.78 -13.03
C ALA A 236 8.02 1.99 -13.83
N TYR A 237 8.41 2.10 -15.12
CA TYR A 237 7.91 3.11 -16.02
C TYR A 237 6.40 2.96 -16.28
N VAL A 238 5.90 1.76 -16.54
CA VAL A 238 4.46 1.51 -16.72
C VAL A 238 3.68 1.89 -15.45
N LEU A 239 4.21 1.61 -14.27
CA LEU A 239 3.60 2.02 -13.01
C LEU A 239 3.65 3.54 -12.82
N ALA A 240 4.79 4.16 -13.16
CA ALA A 240 5.00 5.61 -13.07
C ALA A 240 4.14 6.40 -14.07
N SER A 241 3.79 5.79 -15.20
CA SER A 241 2.99 6.47 -16.21
C SER A 241 1.51 6.53 -15.86
N LEU A 242 1.00 5.66 -14.97
CA LEU A 242 -0.43 5.58 -14.63
C LEU A 242 -1.00 6.96 -14.23
N PRO A 243 -1.89 7.57 -15.05
CA PRO A 243 -2.35 8.92 -14.82
C PRO A 243 -3.03 9.11 -13.46
N LEU A 244 -3.87 8.16 -13.03
CA LEU A 244 -4.59 8.31 -11.76
C LEU A 244 -3.66 8.17 -10.54
N ALA A 245 -2.65 7.30 -10.60
CA ALA A 245 -1.62 7.23 -9.56
C ALA A 245 -0.85 8.56 -9.46
N ASN A 246 -0.55 9.17 -10.61
CA ASN A 246 0.08 10.47 -10.70
C ASN A 246 -0.81 11.60 -10.16
N VAL A 247 -2.13 11.54 -10.41
CA VAL A 247 -3.08 12.48 -9.82
C VAL A 247 -3.04 12.40 -8.30
N HIS A 248 -2.97 11.21 -7.69
CA HIS A 248 -2.86 11.11 -6.23
C HIS A 248 -1.49 11.46 -5.66
N ALA A 249 -0.44 11.46 -6.49
CA ALA A 249 0.84 12.02 -6.11
C ALA A 249 0.85 13.56 -6.18
N ALA A 250 0.19 14.14 -7.19
CA ALA A 250 0.12 15.59 -7.42
C ALA A 250 -0.96 16.30 -6.60
N LEU A 251 -2.07 15.61 -6.30
CA LEU A 251 -3.16 16.04 -5.43
C LEU A 251 -3.04 15.28 -4.11
N PRO A 252 -2.21 15.78 -3.18
CA PRO A 252 -1.89 15.09 -1.94
C PRO A 252 -3.09 15.04 -0.97
N GLY A 253 -2.95 14.18 0.03
CA GLY A 253 -3.92 14.00 1.11
C GLY A 253 -4.80 12.75 0.98
N TYR A 254 -4.91 12.15 -0.21
CA TYR A 254 -5.72 10.94 -0.44
C TYR A 254 -5.09 9.67 0.15
N ALA A 255 -5.90 8.80 0.74
CA ALA A 255 -5.44 7.51 1.25
C ALA A 255 -5.19 6.44 0.19
N ASP A 256 -5.75 6.57 -1.01
CA ASP A 256 -5.82 5.49 -1.98
C ASP A 256 -4.41 5.06 -2.48
N LEU A 257 -3.48 6.00 -2.66
CA LEU A 257 -2.09 5.68 -3.04
C LEU A 257 -1.34 4.94 -1.92
N TRP A 258 -1.65 5.23 -0.65
CA TRP A 258 -1.10 4.52 0.50
C TRP A 258 -1.57 3.07 0.55
N VAL A 259 -2.89 2.87 0.41
CA VAL A 259 -3.49 1.53 0.33
C VAL A 259 -2.88 0.75 -0.83
N ALA A 260 -2.79 1.35 -2.02
CA ALA A 260 -2.23 0.72 -3.21
C ALA A 260 -0.76 0.29 -3.01
N THR A 261 0.04 1.15 -2.37
CA THR A 261 1.46 0.90 -2.08
C THR A 261 1.64 -0.24 -1.08
N LEU A 262 0.96 -0.14 0.08
CA LEU A 262 1.06 -1.15 1.13
C LEU A 262 0.52 -2.51 0.67
N PHE A 263 -0.58 -2.52 -0.09
CA PHE A 263 -1.17 -3.75 -0.62
C PHE A 263 -0.23 -4.45 -1.62
N ALA A 264 0.33 -3.70 -2.58
CA ALA A 264 1.29 -4.26 -3.53
C ALA A 264 2.54 -4.80 -2.83
N PHE A 265 3.09 -4.07 -1.85
CA PHE A 265 4.22 -4.53 -1.05
C PHE A 265 3.89 -5.76 -0.22
N ALA A 266 2.71 -5.82 0.40
CA ALA A 266 2.28 -6.99 1.18
C ALA A 266 2.19 -8.25 0.31
N VAL A 267 1.64 -8.13 -0.90
CA VAL A 267 1.55 -9.24 -1.85
C VAL A 267 2.94 -9.66 -2.37
N LEU A 268 3.81 -8.70 -2.72
CA LEU A 268 5.16 -8.99 -3.17
C LEU A 268 6.02 -9.64 -2.07
N ALA A 269 5.91 -9.19 -0.83
CA ALA A 269 6.56 -9.82 0.32
C ALA A 269 5.99 -11.24 0.59
N THR A 270 4.69 -11.44 0.44
CA THR A 270 4.04 -12.76 0.51
C THR A 270 4.57 -13.71 -0.58
N LEU A 271 4.75 -13.21 -1.81
CA LEU A 271 5.37 -13.97 -2.89
C LEU A 271 6.82 -14.35 -2.59
N ARG A 272 7.61 -13.44 -2.04
CA ARG A 272 8.99 -13.74 -1.65
C ARG A 272 9.08 -14.75 -0.54
N TRP A 273 8.21 -14.66 0.47
CA TRP A 273 8.09 -15.72 1.46
C TRP A 273 7.80 -17.07 0.79
N ARG A 274 6.86 -17.10 -0.16
CA ARG A 274 6.47 -18.34 -0.83
C ARG A 274 7.56 -18.92 -1.73
N GLU A 275 8.23 -18.09 -2.51
CA GLU A 275 9.20 -18.52 -3.53
C GLU A 275 10.62 -18.68 -2.98
N GLU A 276 11.05 -17.82 -2.05
CA GLU A 276 12.39 -17.86 -1.45
C GLU A 276 12.40 -18.59 -0.08
N GLY A 277 11.23 -18.86 0.52
CA GLY A 277 11.13 -19.45 1.85
C GLY A 277 11.48 -18.48 2.99
N ASN A 278 11.64 -17.17 2.69
CA ASN A 278 12.06 -16.18 3.67
C ASN A 278 10.92 -15.80 4.63
N ARG A 279 10.91 -16.39 5.83
CA ARG A 279 9.89 -16.11 6.86
C ARG A 279 9.85 -14.64 7.30
N ARG A 280 10.95 -13.91 7.19
CA ARG A 280 10.94 -12.48 7.55
C ARG A 280 10.11 -11.65 6.57
N GLN A 281 10.04 -12.06 5.30
CA GLN A 281 9.12 -11.46 4.32
C GLN A 281 7.65 -11.78 4.63
N LEU A 282 7.34 -12.94 5.24
CA LEU A 282 5.98 -13.20 5.73
C LEU A 282 5.61 -12.23 6.85
N LEU A 283 6.51 -12.03 7.81
CA LEU A 283 6.28 -11.07 8.90
C LEU A 283 6.13 -9.64 8.37
N LEU A 284 6.93 -9.24 7.37
CA LEU A 284 6.78 -7.96 6.67
C LEU A 284 5.40 -7.85 6.02
N ALA A 285 4.96 -8.89 5.32
CA ALA A 285 3.67 -8.91 4.66
C ALA A 285 2.51 -8.82 5.66
N ILE A 286 2.61 -9.48 6.82
CA ILE A 286 1.63 -9.38 7.91
C ILE A 286 1.59 -7.96 8.47
N LEU A 287 2.76 -7.34 8.72
CA LEU A 287 2.84 -5.96 9.18
C LEU A 287 2.18 -5.00 8.18
N LEU A 288 2.53 -5.11 6.89
CA LEU A 288 1.97 -4.27 5.84
C LEU A 288 0.46 -4.46 5.69
N ALA A 289 -0.02 -5.71 5.77
CA ALA A 289 -1.44 -6.01 5.75
C ALA A 289 -2.16 -5.41 6.96
N ALA A 290 -1.59 -5.51 8.16
CA ALA A 290 -2.16 -4.94 9.39
C ALA A 290 -2.23 -3.41 9.37
N LEU A 291 -1.38 -2.74 8.58
CA LEU A 291 -1.44 -1.28 8.40
C LEU A 291 -2.58 -0.84 7.48
N LEU A 292 -3.04 -1.67 6.55
CA LEU A 292 -4.08 -1.27 5.57
C LEU A 292 -5.36 -0.73 6.24
N PRO A 293 -5.98 -1.41 7.25
CA PRO A 293 -7.19 -0.91 7.91
C PRO A 293 -6.94 0.35 8.75
N ALA A 294 -5.70 0.59 9.18
CA ALA A 294 -5.33 1.81 9.91
C ALA A 294 -5.24 3.04 8.99
N ILE A 295 -5.13 2.84 7.68
CA ILE A 295 -5.05 3.89 6.67
C ILE A 295 -6.44 4.23 6.11
N LYS A 296 -7.23 3.21 5.79
CA LYS A 296 -8.54 3.36 5.14
C LYS A 296 -9.44 2.17 5.49
N LEU A 297 -10.75 2.39 5.58
CA LEU A 297 -11.71 1.33 5.93
C LEU A 297 -11.68 0.16 4.94
N GLU A 298 -11.58 0.45 3.64
CA GLU A 298 -11.45 -0.55 2.57
C GLU A 298 -10.15 -1.35 2.68
N GLY A 299 -9.17 -0.85 3.44
CA GLY A 299 -7.94 -1.58 3.78
C GLY A 299 -8.20 -2.93 4.46
N MET A 300 -9.32 -3.09 5.17
CA MET A 300 -9.71 -4.38 5.76
C MET A 300 -9.97 -5.45 4.71
N VAL A 301 -10.62 -5.09 3.60
CA VAL A 301 -10.88 -6.00 2.48
C VAL A 301 -9.58 -6.49 1.87
N TRP A 302 -8.64 -5.57 1.65
CA TRP A 302 -7.32 -5.90 1.10
C TRP A 302 -6.48 -6.74 2.06
N THR A 303 -6.58 -6.47 3.37
CA THR A 303 -5.96 -7.30 4.42
C THR A 303 -6.47 -8.73 4.33
N ALA A 304 -7.79 -8.91 4.24
CA ALA A 304 -8.42 -10.21 4.09
C ALA A 304 -7.90 -10.94 2.83
N GLY A 305 -7.78 -10.22 1.70
CA GLY A 305 -7.23 -10.75 0.45
C GLY A 305 -5.77 -11.20 0.58
N VAL A 306 -4.91 -10.42 1.24
CA VAL A 306 -3.51 -10.80 1.50
C VAL A 306 -3.43 -12.03 2.40
N LEU A 307 -4.22 -12.07 3.48
CA LEU A 307 -4.25 -13.23 4.39
C LEU A 307 -4.78 -14.49 3.69
N ALA A 308 -5.81 -14.36 2.85
CA ALA A 308 -6.29 -15.44 2.00
C ALA A 308 -5.19 -15.95 1.05
N LEU A 309 -4.38 -15.06 0.47
CA LEU A 309 -3.23 -15.43 -0.36
C LEU A 309 -2.15 -16.15 0.46
N MET A 310 -1.87 -15.71 1.68
CA MET A 310 -0.93 -16.40 2.59
C MET A 310 -1.42 -17.81 2.94
N LEU A 311 -2.70 -17.98 3.26
CA LEU A 311 -3.32 -19.28 3.50
C LEU A 311 -3.25 -20.18 2.26
N TRP A 312 -3.58 -19.63 1.09
CA TRP A 312 -3.44 -20.31 -0.19
C TRP A 312 -2.02 -20.84 -0.43
N PHE A 313 -1.00 -20.09 -0.03
CA PHE A 313 0.41 -20.47 -0.11
C PHE A 313 0.88 -21.44 0.98
N GLY A 314 0.33 -21.33 2.20
CA GLY A 314 0.67 -22.18 3.34
C GLY A 314 0.18 -23.62 3.21
N LEU A 315 -0.94 -23.84 2.50
CA LEU A 315 -1.51 -25.17 2.31
C LEU A 315 -0.70 -26.01 1.32
N ARG A 316 0.05 -26.96 1.87
CA ARG A 316 0.83 -27.97 1.13
C ARG A 316 -0.11 -29.05 0.57
N GLY A 317 -0.42 -28.98 -0.72
CA GLY A 317 -1.24 -30.00 -1.40
C GLY A 317 -1.82 -29.52 -2.72
N ARG A 318 -2.10 -30.45 -3.64
CA ARG A 318 -2.69 -30.19 -4.96
C ARG A 318 -4.22 -30.06 -4.97
N ARG A 319 -4.90 -30.34 -3.84
CA ARG A 319 -6.36 -30.32 -3.80
C ARG A 319 -6.86 -28.89 -3.70
N LEU A 320 -7.15 -28.30 -4.86
CA LEU A 320 -7.77 -26.98 -5.02
C LEU A 320 -8.94 -26.77 -4.05
N VAL A 321 -9.78 -27.79 -3.88
CA VAL A 321 -10.94 -27.79 -2.97
C VAL A 321 -10.56 -27.43 -1.53
N LEU A 322 -9.49 -27.99 -0.97
CA LEU A 322 -9.07 -27.69 0.41
C LEU A 322 -8.60 -26.24 0.55
N ARG A 323 -7.92 -25.72 -0.48
CA ARG A 323 -7.46 -24.32 -0.48
C ARG A 323 -8.63 -23.36 -0.54
N THR A 324 -9.55 -23.59 -1.47
CA THR A 324 -10.77 -22.78 -1.60
C THR A 324 -11.60 -22.87 -0.31
N GLY A 325 -11.81 -24.07 0.24
CA GLY A 325 -12.55 -24.25 1.49
C GLY A 325 -11.93 -23.51 2.67
N THR A 326 -10.60 -23.54 2.81
CA THR A 326 -9.90 -22.81 3.89
C THR A 326 -10.02 -21.29 3.73
N VAL A 327 -9.90 -20.78 2.50
CA VAL A 327 -10.10 -19.35 2.22
C VAL A 327 -11.53 -18.92 2.51
N LEU A 328 -12.53 -19.72 2.11
CA LEU A 328 -13.93 -19.43 2.41
C LEU A 328 -14.23 -19.47 3.92
N ALA A 329 -13.68 -20.45 4.64
CA ALA A 329 -13.80 -20.52 6.09
C ALA A 329 -13.17 -19.28 6.77
N TRP A 330 -12.00 -18.83 6.29
CA TRP A 330 -11.37 -17.60 6.77
C TRP A 330 -12.26 -16.37 6.57
N VAL A 331 -12.85 -16.21 5.38
CA VAL A 331 -13.78 -15.11 5.09
C VAL A 331 -14.99 -15.15 6.04
N ALA A 332 -15.56 -16.33 6.28
CA ALA A 332 -16.67 -16.50 7.21
C ALA A 332 -16.29 -16.12 8.65
N VAL A 333 -15.12 -16.54 9.13
CA VAL A 333 -14.60 -16.17 10.47
C VAL A 333 -14.39 -14.65 10.56
N LEU A 334 -13.78 -14.03 9.56
CA LEU A 334 -13.55 -12.59 9.53
C LEU A 334 -14.87 -11.81 9.62
N LEU A 335 -15.88 -12.22 8.85
CA LEU A 335 -17.22 -11.61 8.90
C LEU A 335 -17.88 -11.82 10.26
N GLY A 336 -17.80 -13.02 10.83
CA GLY A 336 -18.36 -13.33 12.15
C GLY A 336 -17.73 -12.52 13.28
N VAL A 337 -16.39 -12.42 13.31
CA VAL A 337 -15.65 -11.61 14.31
C VAL A 337 -15.98 -10.13 14.14
N SER A 338 -16.02 -9.65 12.90
CA SER A 338 -16.32 -8.25 12.61
C SER A 338 -17.74 -7.87 12.98
N TRP A 339 -18.69 -8.80 12.83
CA TRP A 339 -20.07 -8.64 13.28
C TRP A 339 -20.14 -8.60 14.81
N TRP A 340 -19.49 -9.55 15.47
CA TRP A 340 -19.45 -9.66 16.93
C TRP A 340 -18.86 -8.41 17.60
N TRP A 341 -17.80 -7.83 17.02
CA TRP A 341 -17.17 -6.60 17.52
C TRP A 341 -17.73 -5.31 16.90
N GLN A 342 -18.79 -5.40 16.10
CA GLN A 342 -19.43 -4.27 15.42
C GLN A 342 -18.43 -3.33 14.73
N LEU A 343 -17.43 -3.90 14.06
CA LEU A 343 -16.34 -3.12 13.47
C LEU A 343 -16.88 -2.11 12.43
N PRO A 344 -16.39 -0.86 12.39
CA PRO A 344 -16.93 0.19 11.54
C PRO A 344 -17.03 -0.20 10.05
N TRP A 345 -16.02 -0.88 9.52
CA TRP A 345 -16.00 -1.30 8.11
C TRP A 345 -17.18 -2.22 7.76
N LEU A 346 -17.54 -3.14 8.66
CA LEU A 346 -18.63 -4.08 8.42
C LEU A 346 -19.98 -3.38 8.57
N ARG A 347 -20.12 -2.51 9.58
CA ARG A 347 -21.32 -1.68 9.76
C ARG A 347 -21.60 -0.85 8.52
N GLN A 348 -20.59 -0.12 8.03
CA GLN A 348 -20.71 0.68 6.81
C GLN A 348 -21.04 -0.19 5.59
N THR A 349 -20.44 -1.39 5.49
CA THR A 349 -20.78 -2.35 4.43
C THR A 349 -22.25 -2.76 4.51
N ILE A 350 -22.76 -3.13 5.69
CA ILE A 350 -24.17 -3.51 5.90
C ILE A 350 -25.09 -2.34 5.54
N GLU A 351 -24.76 -1.12 5.97
CA GLU A 351 -25.52 0.09 5.66
C GLU A 351 -25.64 0.28 4.13
N LEU A 352 -24.54 0.11 3.40
CA LEU A 352 -24.51 0.18 1.93
C LEU A 352 -25.42 -0.85 1.25
N PHE A 353 -25.56 -2.05 1.83
CA PHE A 353 -26.47 -3.09 1.36
C PHE A 353 -27.93 -2.86 1.78
N SER A 354 -28.15 -2.26 2.97
CA SER A 354 -29.48 -2.12 3.56
C SER A 354 -30.35 -1.03 2.92
N LEU A 355 -29.73 -0.02 2.29
CA LEU A 355 -30.43 1.18 1.83
C LEU A 355 -31.06 1.08 0.41
N GLY A 356 -31.31 -0.13 -0.13
CA GLY A 356 -32.01 -0.31 -1.41
C GLY A 356 -31.17 0.00 -2.67
N GLN A 357 -31.62 -0.50 -3.83
CA GLN A 357 -30.85 -0.55 -5.08
C GLN A 357 -30.30 0.83 -5.50
N GLY A 358 -28.98 0.98 -5.47
CA GLY A 358 -28.30 2.18 -5.98
C GLY A 358 -27.69 1.94 -7.34
N GLY A 359 -27.93 2.89 -8.26
CA GLY A 359 -27.41 2.86 -9.62
C GLY A 359 -28.17 1.90 -10.54
N SER A 360 -28.29 2.25 -11.81
CA SER A 360 -28.80 1.34 -12.83
C SER A 360 -27.71 0.35 -13.20
N VAL A 361 -28.01 -0.95 -13.23
CA VAL A 361 -27.04 -2.00 -13.61
C VAL A 361 -26.32 -1.65 -14.92
N ASN A 362 -27.06 -1.17 -15.92
CA ASN A 362 -26.49 -0.77 -17.21
C ASN A 362 -25.54 0.42 -17.03
N ASN A 363 -25.95 1.45 -16.28
CA ASN A 363 -25.12 2.63 -16.06
C ASN A 363 -23.84 2.29 -15.27
N VAL A 364 -23.93 1.43 -14.27
CA VAL A 364 -22.79 0.97 -13.47
C VAL A 364 -21.82 0.17 -14.34
N LEU A 365 -22.32 -0.75 -15.20
CA LEU A 365 -21.47 -1.50 -16.12
C LEU A 365 -20.82 -0.58 -17.16
N THR A 366 -21.57 0.38 -17.71
CA THR A 366 -21.04 1.37 -18.66
C THR A 366 -19.99 2.26 -17.99
N ALA A 367 -20.24 2.76 -16.78
CA ALA A 367 -19.29 3.55 -16.02
C ALA A 367 -18.05 2.73 -15.62
N THR A 368 -18.21 1.45 -15.31
CA THR A 368 -17.10 0.53 -15.04
C THR A 368 -16.24 0.28 -16.26
N GLY A 369 -16.87 -0.02 -17.40
CA GLY A 369 -16.18 -0.15 -18.67
C GLY A 369 -15.46 1.14 -19.04
N ALA A 370 -16.14 2.29 -18.95
CA ALA A 370 -15.57 3.59 -19.23
C ALA A 370 -14.40 3.92 -18.29
N GLY A 371 -14.53 3.68 -16.99
CA GLY A 371 -13.49 3.95 -15.99
C GLY A 371 -12.22 3.13 -16.21
N LEU A 372 -12.34 1.89 -16.69
CA LEU A 372 -11.20 1.00 -16.99
C LEU A 372 -10.59 1.26 -18.37
N PHE A 373 -11.41 1.47 -19.39
CA PHE A 373 -10.95 1.42 -20.78
C PHE A 373 -11.00 2.77 -21.50
N THR A 374 -11.95 3.64 -21.18
CA THR A 374 -12.17 4.88 -21.92
C THR A 374 -11.55 6.10 -21.25
N GLN A 375 -11.62 6.19 -19.93
CA GLN A 375 -11.06 7.29 -19.16
C GLN A 375 -9.53 7.21 -19.14
N TYR A 376 -8.90 8.38 -19.17
CA TYR A 376 -7.45 8.53 -19.14
C TYR A 376 -6.89 8.33 -17.72
N ASN A 377 -7.22 7.21 -17.07
CA ASN A 377 -6.78 6.88 -15.72
C ASN A 377 -5.60 5.90 -15.69
N TRP A 378 -5.49 5.06 -16.73
CA TRP A 378 -4.66 3.84 -16.68
C TRP A 378 -3.75 3.64 -17.90
N HIS A 379 -3.75 4.59 -18.84
CA HIS A 379 -3.17 4.38 -20.17
C HIS A 379 -3.62 3.04 -20.77
N LEU A 380 -2.67 2.14 -21.05
CA LEU A 380 -2.90 0.84 -21.66
C LEU A 380 -2.97 -0.32 -20.65
N LEU A 381 -2.92 -0.06 -19.34
CA LEU A 381 -2.81 -1.11 -18.31
C LEU A 381 -3.87 -2.21 -18.48
N TRP A 382 -5.14 -1.82 -18.49
CA TRP A 382 -6.25 -2.78 -18.53
C TRP A 382 -6.43 -3.45 -19.89
N TYR A 383 -5.87 -2.87 -20.96
CA TYR A 383 -5.78 -3.50 -22.28
C TYR A 383 -4.64 -4.53 -22.33
N LEU A 384 -3.48 -4.20 -21.77
CA LEU A 384 -2.29 -5.05 -21.79
C LEU A 384 -2.40 -6.23 -20.83
N LEU A 385 -3.03 -6.06 -19.67
CA LEU A 385 -3.18 -7.11 -18.66
C LEU A 385 -3.78 -8.41 -19.23
N PRO A 386 -4.98 -8.43 -19.85
CA PRO A 386 -5.54 -9.65 -20.41
C PRO A 386 -4.68 -10.22 -21.53
N LEU A 387 -4.06 -9.40 -22.38
CA LEU A 387 -3.17 -9.86 -23.44
C LEU A 387 -1.94 -10.60 -22.87
N VAL A 388 -1.30 -10.04 -21.85
CA VAL A 388 -0.16 -10.67 -21.17
C VAL A 388 -0.59 -11.97 -20.49
N VAL A 389 -1.75 -11.99 -19.83
CA VAL A 389 -2.30 -13.20 -19.19
C VAL A 389 -2.58 -14.30 -20.23
N ILE A 390 -3.22 -13.98 -21.35
CA ILE A 390 -3.52 -14.94 -22.42
C ILE A 390 -2.23 -15.47 -23.04
N TRP A 391 -1.27 -14.59 -23.32
CA TRP A 391 0.02 -14.95 -23.90
C TRP A 391 0.85 -15.83 -22.94
N ARG A 392 0.86 -15.49 -21.64
CA ARG A 392 1.62 -16.21 -20.61
C ARG A 392 0.78 -17.25 -19.85
N ARG A 393 -0.41 -17.63 -20.33
CA ARG A 393 -1.35 -18.52 -19.61
C ARG A 393 -0.72 -19.84 -19.15
N ARG A 394 0.08 -20.48 -20.02
CA ARG A 394 0.76 -21.74 -19.70
C ARG A 394 1.84 -21.56 -18.63
N ALA A 395 2.51 -20.41 -18.61
CA ALA A 395 3.49 -20.08 -17.58
C ALA A 395 2.81 -19.76 -16.25
N MET A 396 1.71 -19.01 -16.29
CA MET A 396 0.88 -18.69 -15.13
C MET A 396 0.33 -19.94 -14.46
N LEU A 397 -0.37 -20.80 -15.22
CA LEU A 397 -1.00 -22.01 -14.69
C LEU A 397 0.02 -23.04 -14.16
N ALA A 398 1.23 -23.05 -14.71
CA ALA A 398 2.32 -23.89 -14.22
C ALA A 398 2.93 -23.38 -12.88
N ASN A 399 2.65 -22.14 -12.48
CA ASN A 399 3.15 -21.56 -11.23
C ASN A 399 1.98 -21.25 -10.28
N PRO A 400 1.75 -22.08 -9.24
CA PRO A 400 0.68 -21.86 -8.26
C PRO A 400 0.70 -20.51 -7.56
N SER A 401 1.88 -19.88 -7.44
CA SER A 401 2.03 -18.54 -6.87
C SER A 401 1.39 -17.49 -7.77
N MET A 402 1.61 -17.60 -9.08
CA MET A 402 1.01 -16.70 -10.07
C MET A 402 -0.49 -16.94 -10.22
N VAL A 403 -0.96 -18.19 -10.10
CA VAL A 403 -2.40 -18.47 -10.02
C VAL A 403 -3.02 -17.79 -8.81
N GLY A 404 -2.41 -17.88 -7.63
CA GLY A 404 -2.91 -17.24 -6.41
C GLY A 404 -3.03 -15.71 -6.55
N VAL A 405 -2.00 -15.06 -7.11
CA VAL A 405 -2.03 -13.61 -7.35
C VAL A 405 -3.06 -13.24 -8.41
N GLY A 406 -3.18 -14.01 -9.48
CA GLY A 406 -4.20 -13.81 -10.51
C GLY A 406 -5.62 -13.94 -9.94
N LEU A 407 -5.86 -14.92 -9.06
CA LEU A 407 -7.13 -15.08 -8.35
C LEU A 407 -7.40 -13.92 -7.39
N LEU A 408 -6.39 -13.41 -6.69
CA LEU A 408 -6.54 -12.23 -5.83
C LEU A 408 -6.92 -10.99 -6.65
N LEU A 409 -6.29 -10.77 -7.81
CA LEU A 409 -6.63 -9.66 -8.71
C LEU A 409 -8.04 -9.80 -9.28
N ALA A 410 -8.39 -10.98 -9.80
CA ALA A 410 -9.71 -11.26 -10.34
C ALA A 410 -10.80 -11.15 -9.26
N GLY A 411 -10.52 -11.67 -8.06
CA GLY A 411 -11.41 -11.58 -6.90
C GLY A 411 -11.58 -10.14 -6.42
N GLY A 412 -10.50 -9.35 -6.40
CA GLY A 412 -10.57 -7.92 -6.08
C GLY A 412 -11.44 -7.13 -7.07
N LEU A 413 -11.22 -7.31 -8.37
CA LEU A 413 -12.06 -6.71 -9.42
C LEU A 413 -13.52 -7.17 -9.33
N GLY A 414 -13.74 -8.48 -9.12
CA GLY A 414 -15.08 -9.05 -8.96
C GLY A 414 -15.79 -8.49 -7.74
N LEU A 415 -15.09 -8.32 -6.62
CA LEU A 415 -15.64 -7.72 -5.41
C LEU A 415 -16.03 -6.26 -5.63
N LEU A 416 -15.22 -5.47 -6.33
CA LEU A 416 -15.57 -4.09 -6.69
C LEU A 416 -16.81 -4.05 -7.58
N LEU A 417 -16.91 -4.98 -8.55
CA LEU A 417 -18.09 -5.08 -9.40
C LEU A 417 -19.35 -5.43 -8.59
N VAL A 418 -19.27 -6.40 -7.67
CA VAL A 418 -20.36 -6.75 -6.76
C VAL A 418 -20.73 -5.56 -5.87
N LEU A 419 -19.74 -4.85 -5.32
CA LEU A 419 -19.98 -3.64 -4.54
C LEU A 419 -20.79 -2.61 -5.34
N PHE A 420 -20.42 -2.33 -6.60
CA PHE A 420 -21.13 -1.33 -7.39
C PHE A 420 -22.48 -1.79 -7.92
N LEU A 421 -22.65 -3.09 -8.23
CA LEU A 421 -23.90 -3.62 -8.75
C LEU A 421 -24.95 -3.92 -7.66
N CYS A 422 -24.50 -4.24 -6.46
CA CYS A 422 -25.37 -4.76 -5.40
C CYS A 422 -25.57 -3.79 -4.22
N THR A 423 -24.93 -2.63 -4.23
CA THR A 423 -25.02 -1.66 -3.12
C THR A 423 -25.24 -0.24 -3.61
N GLN A 424 -25.52 0.68 -2.68
CA GLN A 424 -25.64 2.10 -3.00
C GLN A 424 -24.38 2.74 -3.61
N ALA A 425 -23.23 2.09 -3.46
CA ALA A 425 -21.99 2.52 -4.08
C ALA A 425 -22.06 2.56 -5.62
N GLY A 426 -23.06 1.93 -6.25
CA GLY A 426 -23.34 2.05 -7.68
C GLY A 426 -23.47 3.50 -8.14
N ARG A 427 -24.10 4.39 -7.35
CA ARG A 427 -24.21 5.83 -7.68
C ARG A 427 -22.86 6.55 -7.67
N TRP A 428 -21.94 6.10 -6.82
CA TRP A 428 -20.57 6.61 -6.79
C TRP A 428 -19.73 6.05 -7.93
N ALA A 429 -20.06 4.86 -8.44
CA ALA A 429 -19.45 4.33 -9.66
C ALA A 429 -19.92 5.12 -10.90
N GLU A 430 -21.22 5.42 -11.01
CA GLU A 430 -21.80 6.21 -12.10
C GLU A 430 -21.19 7.63 -12.19
N SER A 431 -20.92 8.26 -11.05
CA SER A 431 -20.25 9.57 -10.97
C SER A 431 -18.73 9.50 -11.08
N PHE A 432 -18.16 8.30 -11.32
CA PHE A 432 -16.72 8.02 -11.37
C PHE A 432 -15.93 8.33 -10.10
N THR A 433 -16.60 8.65 -8.99
CA THR A 433 -15.99 9.06 -7.74
C THR A 433 -15.34 7.89 -7.02
N ALA A 434 -16.05 6.76 -6.87
CA ALA A 434 -15.52 5.59 -6.15
C ALA A 434 -14.75 4.63 -7.06
N ILE A 435 -15.21 4.43 -8.30
CA ILE A 435 -14.69 3.36 -9.16
C ILE A 435 -13.21 3.49 -9.48
N ASN A 436 -12.79 4.67 -9.91
CA ASN A 436 -11.40 4.91 -10.29
C ASN A 436 -10.47 4.81 -9.08
N ARG A 437 -10.92 5.34 -7.94
CA ARG A 437 -10.17 5.35 -6.68
C ARG A 437 -9.99 3.94 -6.12
N LEU A 438 -11.04 3.14 -6.08
CA LEU A 438 -10.95 1.76 -5.57
C LEU A 438 -10.17 0.85 -6.50
N VAL A 439 -10.25 1.04 -7.82
CA VAL A 439 -9.42 0.31 -8.80
C VAL A 439 -7.93 0.67 -8.65
N LEU A 440 -7.60 1.88 -8.21
CA LEU A 440 -6.20 2.27 -7.97
C LEU A 440 -5.53 1.38 -6.94
N HIS A 441 -6.25 0.91 -5.92
CA HIS A 441 -5.72 0.03 -4.88
C HIS A 441 -5.04 -1.22 -5.45
N ILE A 442 -5.56 -1.76 -6.56
CA ILE A 442 -5.04 -2.99 -7.18
C ILE A 442 -4.14 -2.73 -8.39
N ALA A 443 -4.09 -1.49 -8.91
CA ALA A 443 -3.35 -1.18 -10.13
C ALA A 443 -1.82 -1.46 -10.02
N PRO A 444 -1.12 -1.11 -8.92
CA PRO A 444 0.29 -1.47 -8.77
C PRO A 444 0.53 -2.98 -8.71
N LEU A 445 -0.43 -3.74 -8.14
CA LEU A 445 -0.38 -5.19 -8.15
C LEU A 445 -0.62 -5.76 -9.56
N ALA A 446 -1.53 -5.18 -10.34
CA ALA A 446 -1.78 -5.57 -11.73
C ALA A 446 -0.51 -5.38 -12.60
N VAL A 447 0.18 -4.24 -12.45
CA VAL A 447 1.48 -4.01 -13.11
C VAL A 447 2.50 -5.04 -12.63
N SER A 448 2.62 -5.24 -11.32
CA SER A 448 3.54 -6.24 -10.75
C SER A 448 3.28 -7.65 -11.29
N PHE A 449 2.01 -8.03 -11.43
CA PHE A 449 1.62 -9.32 -11.96
C PHE A 449 2.04 -9.49 -13.42
N MET A 450 1.82 -8.49 -14.27
CA MET A 450 2.33 -8.50 -15.65
C MET A 450 3.86 -8.64 -15.69
N VAL A 451 4.56 -7.86 -14.88
CA VAL A 451 6.04 -7.88 -14.81
C VAL A 451 6.55 -9.26 -14.38
N LEU A 452 5.91 -9.87 -13.38
CA LEU A 452 6.28 -11.20 -12.88
C LEU A 452 5.95 -12.32 -13.88
N LEU A 453 4.88 -12.19 -14.68
CA LEU A 453 4.59 -13.13 -15.78
C LEU A 453 5.62 -13.05 -16.91
N MET A 454 6.33 -11.93 -17.02
CA MET A 454 7.34 -11.69 -18.05
C MET A 454 8.73 -12.20 -17.67
N ARG A 455 8.96 -12.63 -16.42
CA ARG A 455 10.25 -13.19 -16.00
C ARG A 455 10.56 -14.48 -16.75
N ARG A 456 11.84 -14.71 -17.04
CA ARG A 456 12.29 -15.95 -17.70
C ARG A 456 12.03 -17.13 -16.77
N ARG A 457 11.49 -18.23 -17.30
CA ARG A 457 11.34 -19.49 -16.54
C ARG A 457 12.71 -19.89 -16.01
N GLN A 458 12.85 -19.93 -14.69
CA GLN A 458 13.97 -20.65 -14.09
C GLN A 458 13.74 -22.13 -14.40
N ALA A 459 14.69 -22.77 -15.09
CA ALA A 459 14.70 -24.23 -15.14
C ALA A 459 14.62 -24.74 -13.70
N ALA A 460 13.72 -25.70 -13.46
CA ALA A 460 13.65 -26.36 -12.17
C ALA A 460 15.07 -26.81 -11.81
N PRO A 461 15.55 -26.57 -10.57
CA PRO A 461 16.81 -27.17 -10.16
C PRO A 461 16.67 -28.67 -10.41
N ARG A 462 17.55 -29.22 -11.28
CA ARG A 462 17.70 -30.67 -11.38
C ARG A 462 17.96 -31.10 -9.95
N MET A 463 17.02 -31.85 -9.35
CA MET A 463 17.31 -32.53 -8.11
C MET A 463 18.49 -33.43 -8.45
N VAL A 464 19.68 -33.02 -8.02
CA VAL A 464 20.85 -33.88 -8.04
C VAL A 464 20.40 -35.08 -7.24
N GLY A 465 20.23 -36.20 -7.94
CA GLY A 465 19.86 -37.46 -7.32
C GLY A 465 20.81 -37.66 -6.16
N THR A 466 20.24 -37.78 -4.97
CA THR A 466 20.92 -38.41 -3.85
C THR A 466 21.20 -39.83 -4.32
N GLY A 467 22.35 -40.00 -4.97
CA GLY A 467 22.92 -41.29 -5.30
C GLY A 467 23.04 -42.05 -4.00
N ALA A 468 22.38 -43.20 -3.97
CA ALA A 468 22.60 -44.21 -2.96
C ALA A 468 24.10 -44.53 -2.92
N ALA A 469 24.66 -44.48 -1.72
CA ALA A 469 25.80 -45.28 -1.29
C ALA A 469 25.53 -45.64 0.18
#